data_AF-A0A7Y3D2G3-F1
#
_entry.id   AF-A0A7Y3D2G3-F1
#
_cell.length_a   1.000
_cell.length_b   1.000
_cell.length_c   1.000
_cell.angle_alpha   90.00
_cell.angle_beta   90.00
_cell.angle_gamma   90.00
#
_symmetry.space_group_name_H-M   'P 1'
#
loop_
_entity.id
_entity.type
_entity.pdbx_description
1 polymer ?
#
loop_
_entity_poly.entity_id
_entity_poly.type
_entity_poly.pdbx_seq_one_letter_code
_entity_poly.pdbx_strand_id
1 'polypeptide(L)'
;SVGRGTDMQFQVIGSPLLSYYSFAFTPQPNEGAKYPKHQGKTCSGKNLQNTEHLKELNLDWLIEFYKSNKRLAPNEPFFNDFFTKLAGTRKLQEQIENGLTDSEIKASWQEGLNAFKNIRKKYLIYD
;
A
#
# COMPACT_ATOMS: atom_id res chain seq x y z
N SER A 1 3.62 -1.07 -9.17
CA SER A 1 3.71 -2.53 -8.99
C SER A 1 4.03 -2.83 -7.54
N VAL A 2 3.53 -3.97 -7.02
CA VAL A 2 3.78 -4.47 -5.65
C VAL A 2 4.56 -5.80 -5.69
N GLY A 3 5.44 -5.97 -6.68
CA GLY A 3 6.27 -7.17 -6.83
C GLY A 3 5.59 -8.36 -7.51
N ARG A 4 4.29 -8.31 -7.81
CA ARG A 4 3.65 -9.35 -8.67
C ARG A 4 4.36 -9.43 -10.02
N GLY A 5 4.66 -10.64 -10.48
CA GLY A 5 5.49 -10.89 -11.66
C GLY A 5 7.00 -10.94 -11.36
N THR A 6 7.40 -11.01 -10.09
CA THR A 6 8.76 -11.33 -9.63
C THR A 6 8.69 -12.38 -8.52
N ASP A 7 9.85 -12.81 -7.99
CA ASP A 7 9.94 -13.71 -6.84
C ASP A 7 9.77 -12.98 -5.49
N MET A 8 9.62 -11.64 -5.52
CA MET A 8 9.53 -10.77 -4.34
C MET A 8 8.11 -10.20 -4.15
N GLN A 9 7.09 -11.00 -4.42
CA GLN A 9 5.69 -10.56 -4.38
C GLN A 9 5.35 -10.01 -3.00
N PHE A 10 4.72 -8.83 -2.95
CA PHE A 10 4.34 -8.09 -1.73
C PHE A 10 5.51 -7.67 -0.82
N GLN A 11 6.76 -7.89 -1.25
CA GLN A 11 7.97 -7.50 -0.51
C GLN A 11 8.68 -6.32 -1.17
N VAL A 12 8.20 -5.85 -2.33
CA VAL A 12 8.73 -4.69 -3.04
C VAL A 12 7.60 -3.84 -3.57
N ILE A 13 7.80 -2.53 -3.61
CA ILE A 13 6.82 -1.57 -4.16
C ILE A 13 7.57 -0.59 -5.05
N GLY A 14 7.09 -0.36 -6.27
CA GLY A 14 7.77 0.50 -7.23
C GLY A 14 6.91 0.93 -8.40
N SER A 15 7.39 1.89 -9.18
CA SER A 15 6.73 2.40 -10.38
C SER A 15 7.78 2.83 -11.41
N PRO A 16 7.48 2.77 -12.73
CA PRO A 16 8.35 3.35 -13.75
C PRO A 16 8.58 4.87 -13.59
N LEU A 17 7.69 5.55 -12.85
CA LEU A 17 7.80 6.99 -12.56
C LEU A 17 8.87 7.32 -11.51
N LEU A 18 9.37 6.32 -10.76
CA LEU A 18 10.20 6.54 -9.57
C LEU A 18 11.68 6.23 -9.82
N SER A 19 12.18 6.54 -11.03
CA SER A 19 13.54 6.22 -11.48
C SER A 19 14.68 6.75 -10.60
N TYR A 20 14.39 7.68 -9.69
CA TYR A 20 15.35 8.23 -8.71
C TYR A 20 15.63 7.29 -7.53
N TYR A 21 14.89 6.19 -7.37
CA TYR A 21 15.20 5.15 -6.40
C TYR A 21 16.32 4.23 -6.90
N SER A 22 17.23 3.85 -5.99
CA SER A 22 18.36 2.96 -6.29
C SER A 22 17.95 1.51 -6.53
N PHE A 23 16.92 1.04 -5.82
CA PHE A 23 16.39 -0.31 -6.01
C PHE A 23 15.37 -0.35 -7.16
N ALA A 24 15.50 -1.35 -8.03
CA ALA A 24 14.61 -1.56 -9.16
C ALA A 24 14.31 -3.04 -9.39
N PHE A 25 13.15 -3.31 -9.97
CA PHE A 25 12.71 -4.64 -10.38
C PHE A 25 11.83 -4.54 -11.63
N THR A 26 11.77 -5.61 -12.42
CA THR A 26 10.98 -5.64 -13.66
C THR A 26 9.98 -6.80 -13.61
N PRO A 27 8.68 -6.51 -13.46
CA PRO A 27 7.63 -7.54 -13.46
C PRO A 27 7.55 -8.27 -14.81
N GLN A 28 7.48 -9.60 -14.77
CA GLN A 28 7.25 -10.48 -15.92
C GLN A 28 6.12 -11.48 -15.65
N PRO A 29 5.44 -12.00 -16.69
CA PRO A 29 4.46 -13.05 -16.49
C PRO A 29 5.08 -14.28 -15.81
N ASN A 30 4.44 -14.76 -14.76
CA ASN A 30 4.81 -15.99 -14.07
C ASN A 30 3.56 -16.66 -13.46
N GLU A 31 3.73 -17.78 -12.76
CA GLU A 31 2.62 -18.51 -12.14
C GLU A 31 1.84 -17.66 -11.13
N GLY A 32 2.51 -16.74 -10.43
CA GLY A 32 1.88 -15.82 -9.48
C GLY A 32 1.13 -14.65 -10.12
N ALA A 33 1.43 -14.32 -11.38
CA ALA A 33 0.77 -13.25 -12.11
C ALA A 33 0.97 -13.39 -13.64
N LYS A 34 -0.09 -13.82 -14.35
CA LYS A 34 -0.09 -13.90 -15.82
C LYS A 34 -0.01 -12.54 -16.51
N TYR A 35 -0.60 -11.50 -15.90
CA TYR A 35 -0.65 -10.13 -16.42
C TYR A 35 -0.26 -9.13 -15.31
N PRO A 36 1.02 -9.07 -14.93
CA PRO A 36 1.45 -8.22 -13.81
C PRO A 36 1.35 -6.73 -14.15
N LYS A 37 1.06 -5.90 -13.14
CA LYS A 37 1.06 -4.44 -13.29
C LYS A 37 2.46 -3.96 -13.67
N HIS A 38 2.55 -3.19 -14.76
CA HIS A 38 3.81 -2.73 -15.37
C HIS A 38 4.68 -3.87 -15.93
N GLN A 39 4.06 -4.92 -16.48
CA GLN A 39 4.75 -5.98 -17.20
C GLN A 39 5.80 -5.43 -18.18
N GLY A 40 7.02 -5.96 -18.11
CA GLY A 40 8.14 -5.58 -18.97
C GLY A 40 8.75 -4.20 -18.69
N LYS A 41 8.21 -3.43 -17.75
CA LYS A 41 8.69 -2.08 -17.44
C LYS A 41 9.47 -2.09 -16.12
N THR A 42 10.68 -1.53 -16.14
CA THR A 42 11.48 -1.33 -14.93
C THR A 42 10.72 -0.45 -13.95
N CYS A 43 10.54 -0.95 -12.73
CA CYS A 43 9.92 -0.26 -11.62
C CYS A 43 10.98 0.00 -10.55
N SER A 44 11.29 1.26 -10.30
CA SER A 44 12.15 1.66 -9.19
C SER A 44 11.30 1.97 -7.95
N GLY A 45 11.83 1.73 -6.75
CA GLY A 45 11.09 1.96 -5.50
C GLY A 45 11.74 1.34 -4.27
N LYS A 46 10.92 0.87 -3.33
CA LYS A 46 11.37 0.32 -2.04
C LYS A 46 11.49 -1.20 -2.09
N ASN A 47 12.59 -1.72 -1.56
CA ASN A 47 12.74 -3.11 -1.14
C ASN A 47 12.39 -3.22 0.34
N LEU A 48 11.39 -4.04 0.67
CA LEU A 48 10.87 -4.25 2.02
C LEU A 48 11.20 -5.64 2.58
N GLN A 49 12.01 -6.45 1.89
CA GLN A 49 12.37 -7.82 2.32
C GLN A 49 13.04 -7.86 3.69
N ASN A 50 13.82 -6.83 4.03
CA ASN A 50 14.56 -6.73 5.29
C ASN A 50 13.86 -5.83 6.31
N THR A 51 12.56 -5.53 6.12
CA THR A 51 11.80 -4.75 7.09
C THR A 51 11.52 -5.59 8.33
N GLU A 52 11.59 -4.98 9.51
CA GLU A 52 11.16 -5.64 10.74
C GLU A 52 9.68 -6.03 10.68
N HIS A 53 9.32 -7.03 11.49
CA HIS A 53 7.94 -7.49 11.59
C HIS A 53 7.01 -6.36 12.02
N LEU A 54 6.06 -6.02 11.17
CA LEU A 54 5.08 -4.96 11.42
C LEU A 54 4.01 -5.46 12.40
N LYS A 55 3.80 -4.69 13.47
CA LYS A 55 2.69 -4.92 14.42
C LYS A 55 1.40 -4.19 14.02
N GLU A 56 1.48 -3.33 13.02
CA GLU A 56 0.40 -2.52 12.49
C GLU A 56 0.65 -2.14 11.03
N LEU A 57 -0.37 -1.61 10.35
CA LEU A 57 -0.20 -1.09 8.99
C LEU A 57 0.76 0.10 8.99
N ASN A 58 1.65 0.18 8.00
CA ASN A 58 2.46 1.37 7.76
C ASN A 58 1.86 2.15 6.57
N LEU A 59 1.12 3.23 6.84
CA LEU A 59 0.52 4.06 5.79
C LEU A 59 1.51 5.06 5.19
N ASP A 60 2.67 5.27 5.81
CA ASP A 60 3.68 6.19 5.26
C ASP A 60 4.10 5.77 3.85
N TRP A 61 4.20 4.45 3.60
CA TRP A 61 4.47 3.94 2.26
C TRP A 61 3.39 4.33 1.26
N LEU A 62 2.11 4.22 1.62
CA LEU A 62 1.02 4.57 0.73
C LEU A 62 0.98 6.09 0.47
N ILE A 63 1.14 6.88 1.53
CA ILE A 63 1.14 8.35 1.50
C ILE A 63 2.33 8.86 0.66
N GLU A 64 3.51 8.28 0.82
CA GLU A 64 4.72 8.64 0.08
C GLU A 64 4.56 8.40 -1.42
N PHE A 65 4.01 7.25 -1.80
CA PHE A 65 3.77 6.93 -3.21
C PHE A 65 2.66 7.78 -3.81
N TYR A 66 1.62 8.12 -3.03
CA TYR A 66 0.60 9.09 -3.43
C TYR A 66 1.20 10.47 -3.72
N LYS A 67 2.00 11.00 -2.78
CA LYS A 67 2.69 12.30 -2.94
C LYS A 67 3.63 12.29 -4.14
N SER A 68 4.36 11.19 -4.35
CA SER A 68 5.23 11.03 -5.51
C SER A 68 4.46 11.02 -6.82
N ASN A 69 3.31 10.34 -6.88
CA ASN A 69 2.44 10.36 -8.06
C ASN A 69 1.91 11.77 -8.34
N LYS A 70 1.39 12.46 -7.32
CA LYS A 70 0.91 13.85 -7.45
C LYS A 70 1.99 14.80 -7.99
N ARG A 71 3.25 14.59 -7.60
CA ARG A 71 4.38 15.40 -8.09
C ARG A 71 4.81 15.06 -9.51
N LEU A 72 4.90 13.77 -9.85
CA LEU A 72 5.54 13.30 -11.10
C LEU A 72 4.56 13.03 -12.23
N ALA A 73 3.29 12.79 -11.90
CA ALA A 73 2.22 12.50 -12.84
C ALA A 73 0.88 13.09 -12.33
N PRO A 74 0.76 14.42 -12.21
CA PRO A 74 -0.40 15.08 -11.59
C PRO A 74 -1.73 14.79 -12.29
N ASN A 75 -1.70 14.48 -13.59
CA ASN A 75 -2.87 14.16 -14.40
C ASN A 75 -3.25 12.68 -14.34
N GLU A 76 -2.42 11.82 -13.74
CA GLU A 76 -2.68 10.39 -13.60
C GLU A 76 -3.34 10.10 -12.24
N PRO A 77 -4.51 9.46 -12.21
CA PRO A 77 -5.16 9.12 -10.95
C PRO A 77 -4.34 8.10 -10.16
N PHE A 78 -4.07 8.39 -8.89
CA PHE A 78 -3.39 7.45 -7.99
C PHE A 78 -4.34 6.36 -7.48
N PHE A 79 -5.52 6.77 -7.02
CA PHE A 79 -6.59 5.88 -6.56
C PHE A 79 -7.55 5.56 -7.69
N ASN A 80 -8.06 4.33 -7.69
CA ASN A 80 -9.20 3.92 -8.51
C ASN A 80 -10.36 3.52 -7.60
N ASP A 81 -11.55 3.34 -8.18
CA ASP A 81 -12.77 3.00 -7.41
C ASP A 81 -12.62 1.73 -6.55
N PHE A 82 -11.73 0.81 -6.95
CA PHE A 82 -11.48 -0.42 -6.23
C PHE A 82 -10.73 -0.20 -4.90
N PHE A 83 -9.97 0.90 -4.76
CA PHE A 83 -9.29 1.23 -3.51
C PHE A 83 -10.27 1.37 -2.34
N THR A 84 -11.36 2.11 -2.54
CA THR A 84 -12.38 2.32 -1.49
C THR A 84 -13.09 1.03 -1.10
N LYS A 85 -13.23 0.08 -2.04
CA LYS A 85 -13.76 -1.26 -1.76
C LYS A 85 -12.80 -2.08 -0.89
N LEU A 86 -11.50 -2.01 -1.16
CA LEU A 86 -10.47 -2.67 -0.34
C LEU A 86 -10.35 -2.04 1.05
N ALA A 87 -10.42 -0.71 1.14
CA ALA A 87 -10.38 0.01 2.40
C ALA A 87 -11.67 -0.14 3.23
N GLY A 88 -12.77 -0.58 2.61
CA GLY A 88 -14.09 -0.68 3.24
C GLY A 88 -14.76 0.67 3.51
N THR A 89 -14.15 1.78 3.06
CA THR A 89 -14.67 3.14 3.24
C THR A 89 -13.99 4.10 2.25
N ARG A 90 -14.64 5.24 1.97
CA ARG A 90 -14.01 6.37 1.26
C ARG A 90 -13.09 7.20 2.15
N LYS A 91 -13.31 7.14 3.48
CA LYS A 91 -12.64 8.00 4.46
C LYS A 91 -11.12 7.93 4.37
N LEU A 92 -10.52 6.74 4.20
CA LEU A 92 -9.07 6.61 4.08
C LEU A 92 -8.50 7.36 2.88
N GLN A 93 -9.17 7.26 1.72
CA GLN A 93 -8.75 8.00 0.52
C GLN A 93 -8.80 9.50 0.77
N GLU A 94 -9.93 9.99 1.28
CA GLU A 94 -10.15 11.41 1.60
C GLU A 94 -9.11 11.93 2.59
N GLN A 95 -8.76 11.14 3.61
CA GLN A 95 -7.74 11.52 4.59
C GLN A 95 -6.35 11.68 3.96
N ILE A 96 -5.95 10.75 3.09
CA ILE A 96 -4.66 10.82 2.38
C ILE A 96 -4.65 12.01 1.42
N GLU A 97 -5.76 12.25 0.70
CA GLU A 97 -5.90 13.37 -0.22
C GLU A 97 -5.87 14.72 0.49
N ASN A 98 -6.44 14.80 1.69
CA ASN A 98 -6.39 15.96 2.59
C ASN A 98 -5.06 16.12 3.34
N GLY A 99 -4.09 15.24 3.10
CA GLY A 99 -2.73 15.39 3.60
C GLY A 99 -2.51 14.96 5.06
N LEU A 100 -3.43 14.19 5.64
CA LEU A 100 -3.26 13.65 6.98
C LEU A 100 -2.05 12.68 7.03
N THR A 101 -1.42 12.63 8.19
CA THR A 101 -0.33 11.71 8.52
C THR A 101 -0.85 10.32 8.88
N ASP A 102 0.04 9.32 8.83
CA ASP A 102 -0.25 7.95 9.28
C ASP A 102 -0.82 7.93 10.72
N SER A 103 -0.21 8.68 11.64
CA SER A 103 -0.65 8.82 13.03
C SER A 103 -2.06 9.39 13.15
N GLU A 104 -2.40 10.45 12.41
CA GLU A 104 -3.74 11.07 12.45
C GLU A 104 -4.81 10.13 11.88
N ILE A 105 -4.49 9.42 10.79
CA ILE A 105 -5.39 8.43 10.19
C ILE A 105 -5.64 7.29 11.19
N LYS A 106 -4.58 6.72 11.78
CA LYS A 106 -4.68 5.66 12.79
C LYS A 106 -5.41 6.10 14.04
N ALA A 107 -5.23 7.34 14.48
CA ALA A 107 -5.98 7.91 15.60
C ALA A 107 -7.49 7.89 15.33
N SER A 108 -7.90 8.20 14.09
CA SER A 108 -9.30 8.17 13.67
C SER A 108 -9.94 6.76 13.67
N TRP A 109 -9.12 5.70 13.73
CA TRP A 109 -9.59 4.32 13.77
C TRP A 109 -9.75 3.78 15.19
N GLN A 110 -9.16 4.43 16.21
CA GLN A 110 -9.07 3.88 17.56
C GLN A 110 -10.43 3.57 18.18
N GLU A 111 -11.43 4.41 17.95
CA GLU A 111 -12.79 4.18 18.43
C GLU A 111 -13.38 2.87 17.89
N GLY A 112 -13.33 2.68 16.57
CA GLY A 112 -13.81 1.47 15.90
C GLY A 112 -13.02 0.23 16.29
N LEU A 113 -11.69 0.35 16.42
CA LEU A 113 -10.82 -0.73 16.88
C LEU A 113 -11.14 -1.14 18.32
N ASN A 114 -11.41 -0.18 19.22
CA ASN A 114 -11.78 -0.47 20.61
C ASN A 114 -13.16 -1.13 20.71
N ALA A 115 -14.13 -0.65 19.93
CA ALA A 115 -15.43 -1.31 19.83
C ALA A 115 -15.30 -2.75 19.31
N PHE A 116 -14.52 -2.98 18.25
CA PHE A 116 -14.30 -4.31 17.69
C PHE A 116 -13.54 -5.23 18.67
N LYS A 117 -12.54 -4.72 19.40
CA LYS A 117 -11.84 -5.47 20.46
C LYS A 117 -12.80 -5.98 21.54
N ASN A 118 -13.86 -5.24 21.86
CA ASN A 118 -14.87 -5.71 22.81
C ASN A 118 -15.77 -6.80 22.21
N ILE A 119 -16.12 -6.69 20.93
CA ILE A 119 -16.91 -7.71 20.23
C ILE A 119 -16.11 -9.01 20.08
N ARG A 120 -14.85 -8.92 19.61
CA ARG A 120 -14.02 -10.09 19.31
C ARG A 120 -13.76 -10.98 20.53
N LYS A 121 -13.72 -10.40 21.74
CA LYS A 121 -13.51 -11.13 23.01
C LYS A 121 -14.53 -12.27 23.22
N LYS A 122 -15.75 -12.13 22.70
CA LYS A 122 -16.81 -13.15 22.80
C LYS A 122 -16.50 -14.42 22.00
N TYR A 123 -15.53 -14.36 21.09
CA TYR A 123 -15.26 -15.39 20.08
C TYR A 123 -13.79 -15.82 20.05
N LEU A 124 -12.96 -15.37 20.99
CA LEU A 124 -11.57 -15.82 21.10
C LEU A 124 -11.55 -17.26 21.64
N ILE A 125 -10.74 -18.11 21.00
CA ILE A 125 -10.52 -19.51 21.38
C ILE A 125 -9.07 -19.76 21.83
N TYR A 126 -8.25 -18.71 21.86
CA TYR A 126 -6.87 -18.70 22.32
C TYR A 126 -6.70 -17.50 23.25
N ASP A 127 -5.88 -17.68 24.29
CA ASP A 127 -5.49 -16.63 25.24
C ASP A 127 -4.53 -15.60 24.61
#